data_AF-K1S5L1-F1
#
_entry.id   AF-K1S5L1-F1
#
_cell.length_a   1.000
_cell.length_b   1.000
_cell.length_c   1.000
_cell.angle_alpha   90.00
_cell.angle_beta   90.00
_cell.angle_gamma   90.00
#
_symmetry.space_group_name_H-M   'P 1'
#
loop_
_entity.id
_entity.type
_entity.pdbx_description
1 polymer ?
#
loop_
_entity_poly.entity_id
_entity_poly.type
_entity_poly.pdbx_seq_one_letter_code
_entity_poly.pdbx_strand_id
1 'polypeptide(L)'
;HFGSKSQDLESSLIAPSAYSMHPNEKGAQAYADCVQAKIDEIEKDNGKTEWPLMSGSDERDIALVLDVSGSMRGTPMNETKNASERFINTVLKEDSSIGVVTYDNTSMCIADFCMNERYLTNAIQNLNSGGGTNMEAGLSQAYSMLQSSNDKKRNNRTYE
;
A
#
# COMPACT_ATOMS: atom_id res chain seq x y z
N HIS A 1 -12.54 -26.75 44.45
CA HIS A 1 -11.48 -27.52 43.78
C HIS A 1 -12.07 -28.09 42.50
N PHE A 2 -11.93 -27.37 41.38
CA PHE A 2 -12.24 -27.86 40.03
C PHE A 2 -11.18 -27.28 39.10
N GLY A 3 -10.45 -28.20 38.47
CA GLY A 3 -9.12 -27.98 37.91
C GLY A 3 -9.09 -27.25 36.58
N SER A 4 -8.08 -26.41 36.43
CA SER A 4 -7.53 -26.03 35.13
C SER A 4 -6.78 -27.25 34.57
N LYS A 5 -7.30 -27.85 33.49
CA LYS A 5 -6.52 -28.81 32.70
C LYS A 5 -5.71 -28.04 31.66
N SER A 6 -4.40 -28.21 31.74
CA SER A 6 -3.44 -27.99 30.66
C SER A 6 -3.97 -28.59 29.35
N GLN A 7 -3.92 -27.78 28.30
CA GLN A 7 -3.56 -28.24 26.97
C GLN A 7 -2.54 -27.26 26.41
N ASP A 8 -1.37 -27.26 27.04
CA ASP A 8 -0.15 -26.86 26.34
C ASP A 8 0.13 -27.97 25.33
N LEU A 9 -0.09 -27.68 24.04
CA LEU A 9 0.50 -28.46 22.96
C LEU A 9 1.87 -27.88 22.67
N GLU A 10 2.86 -28.34 23.43
CA GLU A 10 4.27 -28.19 23.08
C GLU A 10 4.61 -29.19 21.96
N SER A 11 4.80 -28.69 20.74
CA SER A 11 5.76 -29.28 19.78
C SER A 11 5.93 -28.39 18.55
N SER A 12 6.98 -27.55 18.65
CA SER A 12 8.11 -27.55 17.71
C SER A 12 7.86 -27.09 16.26
N LEU A 13 8.56 -26.00 15.92
CA LEU A 13 8.94 -25.54 14.56
C LEU A 13 7.86 -24.85 13.71
N ILE A 14 7.33 -23.72 14.17
CA ILE A 14 6.84 -22.67 13.27
C ILE A 14 7.38 -21.33 13.78
N ALA A 15 8.06 -20.59 12.91
CA ALA A 15 8.73 -19.32 13.17
C ALA A 15 7.83 -18.31 13.92
N PRO A 16 8.38 -17.35 14.69
CA PRO A 16 7.59 -16.24 15.21
C PRO A 16 7.15 -15.37 14.03
N SER A 17 5.97 -15.66 13.49
CA SER A 17 5.34 -14.85 12.45
C SER A 17 4.46 -13.80 13.11
N ALA A 18 4.95 -12.56 13.05
CA ALA A 18 4.23 -11.35 12.68
C ALA A 18 2.95 -10.97 13.44
N TYR A 19 3.01 -9.79 14.09
CA TYR A 19 1.88 -8.92 14.44
C TYR A 19 0.74 -9.54 15.27
N SER A 20 0.90 -9.49 16.59
CA SER A 20 -0.24 -9.51 17.50
C SER A 20 -0.91 -8.12 17.48
N MET A 21 -1.87 -7.92 16.56
CA MET A 21 -2.76 -6.76 16.52
C MET A 21 -3.82 -6.88 17.63
N HIS A 22 -3.40 -6.83 18.89
CA HIS A 22 -4.35 -6.48 19.95
C HIS A 22 -4.47 -4.94 19.95
N PRO A 23 -5.68 -4.36 19.85
CA PRO A 23 -5.84 -2.91 19.93
C PRO A 23 -5.25 -2.46 21.28
N ASN A 24 -4.15 -1.69 21.23
CA ASN A 24 -3.70 -0.99 22.41
C ASN A 24 -4.73 0.10 22.74
N GLU A 25 -4.76 0.53 24.01
CA GLU A 25 -5.72 1.51 24.51
C GLU A 25 -5.81 2.78 23.63
N LYS A 26 -4.67 3.21 23.06
CA LYS A 26 -4.62 4.36 22.14
C LYS A 26 -5.35 4.10 20.82
N GLY A 27 -5.24 2.91 20.25
CA GLY A 27 -5.97 2.52 19.04
C GLY A 27 -7.47 2.41 19.28
N ALA A 28 -7.87 1.90 20.44
CA ALA A 28 -9.27 1.85 20.83
C ALA A 28 -9.87 3.25 21.05
N GLN A 29 -9.11 4.17 21.66
CA GLN A 29 -9.53 5.56 21.83
C GLN A 29 -9.69 6.27 20.48
N ALA A 30 -8.70 6.14 19.58
CA ALA A 30 -8.78 6.75 18.25
C ALA A 30 -9.99 6.23 17.45
N TYR A 31 -10.32 4.94 17.60
CA TYR A 31 -11.53 4.37 17.01
C TYR A 31 -12.81 4.98 17.62
N ALA A 32 -12.87 5.07 18.95
CA ALA A 32 -14.03 5.66 19.65
C ALA A 32 -14.25 7.13 19.26
N ASP A 33 -13.18 7.92 19.19
CA ASP A 33 -13.24 9.34 18.80
C ASP A 33 -13.76 9.50 17.37
N CYS A 34 -13.26 8.70 16.43
CA CYS A 34 -13.73 8.69 15.04
C CYS A 34 -15.21 8.29 14.92
N VAL A 35 -15.63 7.27 15.67
CA VAL A 35 -17.03 6.81 15.68
C VAL A 35 -17.95 7.90 16.26
N GLN A 36 -17.55 8.53 17.36
CA GLN A 36 -18.36 9.56 18.01
C GLN A 36 -18.51 10.81 17.13
N ALA A 37 -17.41 11.29 16.53
CA ALA A 37 -17.47 12.40 15.59
C ALA A 37 -18.43 12.12 14.42
N LYS A 38 -18.53 10.85 14.00
CA LYS A 38 -19.44 10.45 12.92
C LYS A 38 -20.90 10.36 13.35
N ILE A 39 -21.17 9.91 14.56
CA ILE A 39 -22.51 9.94 15.16
C ILE A 39 -22.99 11.40 15.25
N ASP A 40 -22.14 12.30 15.74
CA ASP A 40 -22.46 13.72 15.88
C ASP A 40 -22.77 14.39 14.52
N GLU A 41 -22.11 13.96 13.43
CA GLU A 41 -22.44 14.40 12.06
C GLU A 41 -23.82 13.91 11.60
N ILE A 42 -24.15 12.65 11.85
CA ILE A 42 -25.42 12.04 11.41
C ILE A 42 -26.60 12.65 12.17
N GLU A 43 -26.41 12.89 13.47
CA GLU A 43 -27.42 13.54 14.30
C GLU A 43 -27.68 14.98 13.86
N LYS A 44 -26.67 15.70 13.35
CA LYS A 44 -26.83 17.06 12.79
C LYS A 44 -27.68 17.13 11.52
N ASP A 45 -27.73 16.06 10.73
CA ASP A 45 -28.52 16.01 9.49
C ASP A 45 -29.84 15.23 9.66
N ASN A 46 -30.31 15.03 10.90
CA ASN A 46 -31.52 14.26 11.22
C ASN A 46 -31.57 12.87 10.55
N GLY A 47 -30.42 12.23 10.36
CA GLY A 47 -30.32 10.93 9.70
C GLY A 47 -30.69 10.92 8.21
N LYS A 48 -30.66 12.08 7.53
CA LYS A 48 -30.94 12.17 6.08
C LYS A 48 -29.76 11.73 5.20
N THR A 49 -28.52 11.92 5.66
CA THR A 49 -27.35 11.31 5.05
C THR A 49 -27.41 9.79 5.20
N GLU A 50 -27.66 9.09 4.09
CA GLU A 50 -27.22 7.70 3.98
C GLU A 50 -25.71 7.67 4.15
N TRP A 51 -25.22 6.68 4.90
CA TRP A 51 -23.80 6.45 5.02
C TRP A 51 -23.24 6.36 3.60
N PRO A 52 -22.14 7.05 3.26
CA PRO A 52 -21.26 6.44 2.30
C PRO A 52 -20.83 5.15 3.01
N LEU A 53 -21.50 4.03 2.68
CA LEU A 53 -20.75 2.80 2.51
C LEU A 53 -19.51 3.27 1.76
N MET A 54 -18.32 2.97 2.27
CA MET A 54 -17.16 2.97 1.39
C MET A 54 -17.50 1.95 0.30
N SER A 55 -18.28 2.39 -0.70
CA SER A 55 -18.30 1.79 -2.01
C SER A 55 -16.82 1.76 -2.33
N GLY A 56 -16.27 0.59 -2.60
CA GLY A 56 -14.87 0.44 -2.97
C GLY A 56 -14.57 1.11 -4.32
N SER A 57 -15.11 2.29 -4.58
CA SER A 57 -14.96 3.11 -5.78
C SER A 57 -13.97 4.26 -5.59
N ASP A 58 -13.32 4.37 -4.44
CA ASP A 58 -12.15 5.23 -4.31
C ASP A 58 -10.99 4.58 -5.07
N GLU A 59 -10.89 4.88 -6.36
CA GLU A 59 -9.76 4.50 -7.21
C GLU A 59 -8.45 4.88 -6.50
N ARG A 60 -7.69 3.88 -6.03
CA ARG A 60 -6.47 4.11 -5.25
C ARG A 60 -5.26 4.17 -6.16
N ASP A 61 -4.43 5.19 -5.96
CA ASP A 61 -3.14 5.30 -6.62
C ASP A 61 -2.03 4.82 -5.69
N ILE A 62 -1.29 3.81 -6.13
CA ILE A 62 -0.21 3.18 -5.36
C ILE A 62 1.11 3.32 -6.10
N ALA A 63 2.04 4.10 -5.52
CA ALA A 63 3.39 4.25 -6.07
C ALA A 63 4.32 3.17 -5.50
N LEU A 64 4.77 2.25 -6.35
CA LEU A 64 5.76 1.24 -6.00
C LEU A 64 7.17 1.81 -6.19
N VAL A 65 7.92 1.94 -5.10
CA VAL A 65 9.27 2.54 -5.11
C VAL A 65 10.33 1.46 -4.88
N LEU A 66 11.15 1.20 -5.90
CA LEU A 66 12.05 0.05 -5.95
C LEU A 66 13.52 0.47 -5.91
N ASP A 67 14.26 -0.10 -4.96
CA ASP A 67 15.73 -0.01 -4.93
C ASP A 67 16.31 -0.84 -6.08
N VAL A 68 17.07 -0.20 -6.97
CA VAL A 68 17.83 -0.85 -8.04
C VAL A 68 19.34 -0.59 -7.91
N SER A 69 19.80 -0.28 -6.70
CA SER A 69 21.21 -0.08 -6.38
C SER A 69 22.08 -1.30 -6.68
N GLY A 70 23.40 -1.11 -6.76
CA GLY A 70 24.35 -2.19 -7.03
C GLY A 70 24.29 -3.36 -6.03
N SER A 71 23.90 -3.11 -4.78
CA SER A 71 23.68 -4.15 -3.76
C SER A 71 22.52 -5.09 -4.08
N MET A 72 21.60 -4.66 -4.95
CA MET A 72 20.48 -5.48 -5.36
C MET A 72 20.86 -6.57 -6.37
N ARG A 73 22.09 -6.56 -6.90
CA ARG A 73 22.50 -7.51 -7.94
C ARG A 73 22.36 -8.98 -7.52
N GLY A 74 21.82 -9.79 -8.44
CA GLY A 74 21.63 -11.23 -8.23
C GLY A 74 20.30 -11.54 -7.56
N THR A 75 20.35 -12.36 -6.50
CA THR A 75 19.15 -12.82 -5.79
C THR A 75 18.24 -11.68 -5.30
N PRO A 76 18.73 -10.58 -4.69
CA PRO A 76 17.83 -9.53 -4.21
C PRO A 76 16.98 -8.92 -5.33
N MET A 77 17.56 -8.62 -6.49
CA MET A 77 16.83 -8.10 -7.66
C MET A 77 15.79 -9.12 -8.16
N ASN A 78 16.13 -10.41 -8.20
CA ASN A 78 15.19 -11.46 -8.61
C ASN A 78 14.00 -11.54 -7.65
N GLU A 79 14.25 -11.48 -6.34
CA GLU A 79 13.20 -11.48 -5.33
C GLU A 79 12.36 -10.19 -5.38
N THR A 80 12.98 -9.03 -5.60
CA THR A 80 12.25 -7.76 -5.80
C THR A 80 11.31 -7.84 -7.01
N LYS A 81 11.77 -8.41 -8.13
CA LYS A 81 10.93 -8.60 -9.32
C LYS A 81 9.74 -9.52 -9.02
N ASN A 82 9.99 -10.67 -8.40
CA ASN A 82 8.96 -11.64 -8.04
C ASN A 82 7.94 -11.08 -7.03
N ALA A 83 8.41 -10.37 -6.01
CA ALA A 83 7.56 -9.75 -4.99
C ALA A 83 6.70 -8.65 -5.59
N SER A 84 7.28 -7.82 -6.47
CA SER A 84 6.57 -6.73 -7.13
C SER A 84 5.49 -7.25 -8.08
N GLU A 85 5.78 -8.29 -8.86
CA GLU A 85 4.79 -8.96 -9.72
C GLU A 85 3.62 -9.53 -8.91
N ARG A 86 3.91 -10.24 -7.81
CA ARG A 86 2.86 -10.76 -6.91
C ARG A 86 2.03 -9.64 -6.30
N PHE A 87 2.67 -8.53 -5.92
CA PHE A 87 1.98 -7.36 -5.39
C PHE A 87 1.02 -6.77 -6.42
N ILE A 88 1.48 -6.54 -7.65
CA ILE A 88 0.64 -6.02 -8.75
C ILE A 88 -0.58 -6.92 -8.98
N ASN A 89 -0.36 -8.24 -9.06
CA ASN A 89 -1.42 -9.21 -9.34
C ASN A 89 -2.49 -9.29 -8.23
N THR A 90 -2.13 -8.90 -7.00
CA THR A 90 -3.06 -8.83 -5.87
C THR A 90 -3.78 -7.48 -5.85
N VAL A 91 -3.03 -6.39 -5.98
CA VAL A 91 -3.53 -5.03 -5.75
C VAL A 91 -4.39 -4.51 -6.89
N LEU A 92 -4.07 -4.83 -8.16
CA LEU A 92 -4.88 -4.38 -9.29
C LEU A 92 -6.31 -4.95 -9.28
N LYS A 93 -6.55 -6.04 -8.55
CA LYS A 93 -7.90 -6.62 -8.38
C LYS A 93 -8.80 -5.80 -7.45
N GLU A 94 -8.26 -4.80 -6.77
CA GLU A 94 -8.96 -3.93 -5.82
C GLU A 94 -9.14 -2.51 -6.38
N ASP A 95 -9.48 -2.39 -7.67
CA ASP A 95 -9.73 -1.11 -8.37
C ASP A 95 -8.65 -0.04 -8.10
N SER A 96 -7.39 -0.48 -8.14
CA SER A 96 -6.22 0.36 -7.83
C SER A 96 -5.36 0.54 -9.08
N SER A 97 -4.84 1.76 -9.27
CA SER A 97 -3.85 2.10 -10.29
C SER A 97 -2.45 2.09 -9.66
N ILE A 98 -1.47 1.49 -10.35
CA ILE A 98 -0.09 1.37 -9.86
C ILE A 98 0.85 2.18 -10.74
N GLY A 99 1.69 2.99 -10.11
CA GLY A 99 2.85 3.63 -10.74
C GLY A 99 4.13 3.01 -10.20
N VAL A 100 5.22 3.01 -10.99
CA VAL A 100 6.49 2.40 -10.61
C VAL A 100 7.63 3.41 -10.73
N VAL A 101 8.31 3.62 -9.61
CA VAL A 101 9.51 4.45 -9.48
C VAL A 101 10.67 3.56 -9.07
N THR A 102 11.82 3.73 -9.70
CA THR A 102 13.07 3.06 -9.34
C THR A 102 14.09 4.06 -8.87
N TYR A 103 15.03 3.66 -8.03
CA TYR A 103 16.16 4.51 -7.66
C TYR A 103 17.49 3.77 -7.53
N ASP A 104 18.56 4.45 -7.94
CA ASP A 104 19.97 4.10 -7.74
C ASP A 104 20.74 5.33 -7.22
N ASN A 105 21.65 5.92 -7.98
CA ASN A 105 22.15 7.28 -7.77
C ASN A 105 21.06 8.35 -7.96
N THR A 106 20.09 8.07 -8.84
CA THR A 106 19.00 8.97 -9.22
C THR A 106 17.67 8.22 -9.15
N SER A 107 16.54 8.91 -9.36
CA SER A 107 15.24 8.27 -9.48
C SER A 107 14.70 8.35 -10.90
N MET A 108 13.92 7.34 -11.28
CA MET A 108 13.21 7.28 -12.55
C MET A 108 11.79 6.74 -12.35
N CYS A 109 10.80 7.42 -12.93
CA CYS A 109 9.47 6.87 -13.17
C CYS A 109 9.53 5.97 -14.41
N ILE A 110 9.38 4.66 -14.24
CA ILE A 110 9.40 3.69 -15.34
C ILE A 110 8.00 3.29 -15.80
N ALA A 111 6.98 3.57 -14.98
CA ALA A 111 5.57 3.43 -15.33
C ALA A 111 4.75 4.49 -14.58
N ASP A 112 3.92 5.25 -15.32
CA ASP A 112 2.88 6.12 -14.71
C ASP A 112 1.71 5.26 -14.20
N PHE A 113 0.81 5.85 -13.40
CA PHE A 113 -0.35 5.17 -12.84
C PHE A 113 -1.19 4.51 -13.94
N CYS A 114 -1.30 3.18 -13.87
CA CYS A 114 -2.16 2.42 -14.76
C CYS A 114 -2.64 1.11 -14.10
N MET A 115 -3.66 0.51 -14.70
CA MET A 115 -4.22 -0.79 -14.28
C MET A 115 -3.76 -1.95 -15.17
N ASN A 116 -2.78 -1.72 -16.05
CA ASN A 116 -2.32 -2.73 -17.00
C ASN A 116 -1.24 -3.62 -16.38
N GLU A 117 -1.68 -4.74 -15.79
CA GLU A 117 -0.82 -5.76 -15.17
C GLU A 117 0.37 -6.14 -16.06
N ARG A 118 0.12 -6.47 -17.33
CA ARG A 118 1.18 -6.92 -18.25
C ARG A 118 2.23 -5.84 -18.48
N TYR A 119 1.82 -4.59 -18.65
CA TYR A 119 2.74 -3.47 -18.84
C TYR A 119 3.62 -3.27 -17.60
N LEU A 120 3.03 -3.26 -16.41
CA LEU A 120 3.74 -3.09 -15.15
C LEU A 120 4.71 -4.24 -14.87
N THR A 121 4.26 -5.49 -15.04
CA THR A 121 5.10 -6.68 -14.87
C THR A 121 6.25 -6.66 -15.87
N ASN A 122 6.02 -6.31 -17.13
CA ASN A 122 7.11 -6.17 -18.11
C ASN A 122 8.12 -5.09 -17.73
N ALA A 123 7.66 -3.93 -17.21
CA ALA A 123 8.57 -2.88 -16.75
C ALA A 123 9.47 -3.37 -15.61
N ILE A 124 8.90 -4.09 -14.64
CA ILE A 124 9.63 -4.66 -13.50
C ILE A 124 10.59 -5.77 -13.93
N GLN A 125 10.17 -6.67 -14.82
CA GLN A 125 11.03 -7.78 -15.25
C GLN A 125 12.28 -7.30 -16.01
N ASN A 126 12.24 -6.08 -16.58
CA ASN A 126 13.39 -5.44 -17.25
C ASN A 126 14.32 -4.64 -16.33
N LEU A 127 14.07 -4.61 -15.01
CA LEU A 127 14.94 -3.89 -14.07
C LEU A 127 16.37 -4.45 -14.05
N ASN A 128 17.33 -3.54 -13.96
CA ASN A 128 18.75 -3.86 -13.80
C ASN A 128 19.27 -3.16 -12.56
N SER A 129 20.23 -3.80 -11.90
CA SER A 129 20.88 -3.21 -10.72
C SER A 129 22.15 -2.45 -11.11
N GLY A 130 22.40 -1.34 -10.45
CA GLY A 130 23.58 -0.51 -10.67
C GLY A 130 23.65 0.66 -9.72
N GLY A 131 24.76 1.37 -9.70
CA GLY A 131 24.86 2.63 -8.96
C GLY A 131 24.79 2.49 -7.43
N GLY A 132 24.55 3.63 -6.77
CA GLY A 132 24.37 3.79 -5.33
C GLY A 132 22.92 3.67 -4.87
N THR A 133 22.62 4.16 -3.67
CA THR A 133 21.29 4.06 -3.05
C THR A 133 20.80 5.44 -2.62
N ASN A 134 20.01 6.08 -3.47
CA ASN A 134 19.44 7.41 -3.26
C ASN A 134 17.93 7.29 -3.00
N MET A 135 17.60 6.80 -1.80
CA MET A 135 16.22 6.58 -1.37
C MET A 135 15.41 7.90 -1.32
N GLU A 136 16.07 9.02 -0.99
CA GLU A 136 15.44 10.34 -0.98
C GLU A 136 14.91 10.71 -2.37
N ALA A 137 15.73 10.55 -3.42
CA ALA A 137 15.30 10.82 -4.79
C ALA A 137 14.12 9.93 -5.21
N GLY A 138 14.14 8.65 -4.81
CA GLY A 138 13.05 7.71 -5.06
C GLY A 138 11.73 8.16 -4.41
N LEU A 139 11.77 8.49 -3.12
CA LEU A 139 10.59 8.95 -2.38
C LEU A 139 10.07 10.30 -2.88
N SER A 140 10.97 11.24 -3.17
CA SER A 140 10.59 12.54 -3.73
C SER A 140 9.86 12.39 -5.06
N GLN A 141 10.34 11.51 -5.95
CA GLN A 141 9.69 11.30 -7.24
C GLN A 141 8.34 10.60 -7.12
N ALA A 142 8.24 9.60 -6.23
CA ALA A 142 6.98 8.94 -5.95
C ALA A 142 5.93 9.91 -5.37
N TYR A 143 6.36 10.82 -4.50
CA TYR A 143 5.50 11.87 -3.95
C TYR A 143 4.99 12.83 -5.05
N SER A 144 5.87 13.29 -5.95
CA SER A 144 5.46 14.12 -7.09
C SER A 144 4.50 13.39 -8.05
N MET A 145 4.71 12.09 -8.28
CA MET A 145 3.83 11.24 -9.07
C MET A 145 2.42 11.20 -8.45
N LEU A 146 2.32 10.94 -7.14
CA LEU A 146 1.04 10.92 -6.41
C LEU A 146 0.31 12.26 -6.44
N GLN A 147 1.02 13.38 -6.22
CA GLN A 147 0.42 14.71 -6.30
C GLN A 147 -0.18 14.99 -7.68
N SER A 148 0.54 14.63 -8.74
CA SER A 148 0.09 14.84 -10.13
C SER A 148 -1.18 14.04 -10.45
N SER A 149 -1.32 12.84 -9.89
CA SER A 149 -2.52 12.03 -10.05
C SER A 149 -3.74 12.64 -9.33
N ASN A 150 -3.53 13.10 -8.10
CA ASN A 150 -4.57 13.76 -7.32
C ASN A 150 -5.08 15.03 -8.02
N ASP A 151 -4.19 15.82 -8.62
CA ASP A 151 -4.57 17.00 -9.40
C ASP A 151 -5.43 16.63 -10.62
N LYS A 152 -5.06 15.58 -11.37
CA LYS A 152 -5.88 15.06 -12.49
C LYS A 152 -7.27 14.63 -12.01
N LYS A 153 -7.34 13.83 -10.94
CA LYS A 153 -8.61 13.35 -10.36
C LYS A 153 -9.48 14.48 -9.80
N ARG A 154 -8.87 15.53 -9.24
CA ARG A 154 -9.59 16.72 -8.76
C ARG A 154 -10.17 17.52 -9.92
N ASN A 155 -9.37 17.75 -10.96
CA ASN A 155 -9.81 18.51 -12.13
C ASN A 155 -10.94 17.79 -12.89
N ASN A 156 -10.91 16.46 -12.97
CA ASN A 156 -11.98 15.71 -13.64
C ASN A 156 -13.33 15.77 -12.89
N ARG A 157 -13.30 15.91 -11.56
CA ARG A 157 -14.51 16.02 -10.73
C ARG A 157 -15.19 17.39 -10.74
N THR A 158 -14.51 18.44 -11.18
CA THR A 158 -15.08 19.80 -11.26
C THR A 158 -15.89 20.07 -12.54
N TYR A 159 -16.01 19.10 -13.45
CA TYR A 159 -16.73 19.25 -14.73
C TYR A 159 -17.95 18.33 -14.88
N GLU A 160 -18.39 17.66 -13.80
CA GLU A 160 -19.70 16.97 -13.69
C GLU A 160 -20.65 17.76 -12.79
#